data_AF-A0A6G9SF51-F1
#
_entry.id   AF-A0A6G9SF51-F1
#
_cell.length_a   1.000
_cell.length_b   1.000
_cell.length_c   1.000
_cell.angle_alpha   90.00
_cell.angle_beta   90.00
_cell.angle_gamma   90.00
#
_symmetry.space_group_name_H-M   'P 1'
#
loop_
_entity.id
_entity.type
_entity.pdbx_description
1 polymer ?
#
loop_
_entity_poly.entity_id
_entity_poly.type
_entity_poly.pdbx_seq_one_letter_code
_entity_poly.pdbx_strand_id
1 'polypeptide(L)' 'MNSPALLYPSISTPAEIAVKQIVDKILSSGKMSRQDHNLLTSTILANGDITEGERRLINRVFDHIQTGQLKLLDW' A
#
# COMPACT_ATOMS: atom_id res chain seq x y z
N MET A 1 8.72 28.64 21.41
CA MET A 1 8.41 29.17 20.07
C MET A 1 8.65 28.06 19.06
N ASN A 2 7.55 27.53 18.51
CA ASN A 2 7.38 26.86 17.21
C ASN A 2 8.52 25.96 16.70
N SER A 3 8.43 24.66 17.01
CA SER A 3 9.04 23.62 16.18
C SER A 3 8.40 23.69 14.78
N PRO A 4 9.18 23.73 13.68
CA PRO A 4 8.56 23.67 12.37
C PRO A 4 8.04 22.24 12.21
N ALA A 5 6.73 22.11 12.01
CA ALA A 5 6.18 20.89 11.44
C ALA A 5 6.94 20.66 10.13
N LEU A 6 7.74 19.59 10.09
CA LEU A 6 8.41 19.17 8.87
C LEU A 6 7.33 18.75 7.88
N LEU A 7 6.85 19.73 7.11
CA LEU A 7 6.11 19.54 5.88
C LEU A 7 7.09 18.91 4.90
N TYR A 8 7.36 17.62 5.07
CA TYR A 8 7.89 16.81 3.98
C TYR A 8 6.79 16.78 2.93
N PRO A 9 6.96 17.40 1.74
CA PRO A 9 6.13 17.00 0.62
C PRO A 9 6.36 15.49 0.48
N SER A 10 5.29 14.71 0.53
CA SER A 10 5.35 13.31 0.14
C SER A 10 5.74 13.29 -1.33
N ILE A 11 7.05 13.32 -1.62
CA ILE A 11 7.55 13.05 -2.96
C ILE A 11 7.38 11.54 -3.13
N SER A 12 6.16 11.15 -3.51
CA SER A 12 5.87 9.77 -3.84
C SER A 12 6.66 9.44 -5.10
N THR A 13 7.56 8.47 -4.98
CA THR A 13 8.30 7.96 -6.14
C THR A 13 7.33 7.35 -7.15
N PRO A 14 7.70 7.23 -8.44
CA PRO A 14 6.86 6.53 -9.42
C PRO A 14 6.45 5.12 -8.96
N ALA A 15 7.37 4.45 -8.26
CA ALA A 15 7.17 3.20 -7.54
C ALA A 15 6.04 3.27 -6.50
N GLU A 16 6.11 4.23 -5.58
CA GLU A 16 5.09 4.42 -4.54
C GLU A 16 3.72 4.74 -5.14
N ILE A 17 3.68 5.50 -6.26
CA ILE A 17 2.44 5.78 -7.00
C ILE A 17 1.83 4.49 -7.55
N ALA A 18 2.64 3.60 -8.13
CA ALA A 18 2.17 2.32 -8.67
C ALA A 18 1.61 1.42 -7.55
N VAL A 19 2.33 1.31 -6.42
CA VAL A 19 1.87 0.57 -5.24
C VAL A 19 0.56 1.15 -4.71
N LYS A 20 0.46 2.48 -4.62
CA LYS A 20 -0.76 3.16 -4.18
C LYS A 20 -1.95 2.86 -5.07
N GLN A 21 -1.79 2.86 -6.39
CA GLN A 21 -2.87 2.53 -7.32
C GLN A 21 -3.40 1.11 -7.13
N ILE A 22 -2.50 0.14 -6.91
CA ILE A 22 -2.87 -1.25 -6.65
C ILE A 22 -3.62 -1.36 -5.31
N VAL A 23 -3.10 -0.73 -4.25
CA VAL A 23 -3.74 -0.71 -2.93
C VAL A 23 -5.12 -0.06 -3.00
N ASP A 24 -5.25 1.11 -3.63
CA ASP A 24 -6.54 1.78 -3.77
C ASP A 24 -7.56 0.91 -4.51
N LYS A 25 -7.15 0.19 -5.56
CA LYS A 25 -8.01 -0.78 -6.27
C LYS A 25 -8.46 -1.90 -5.33
N ILE A 26 -7.54 -2.54 -4.60
CA ILE A 26 -7.85 -3.62 -3.65
C ILE A 26 -8.85 -3.13 -2.60
N LEU A 27 -8.55 -2.01 -1.95
CA LEU A 27 -9.39 -1.45 -0.88
C LEU A 27 -10.76 -1.02 -1.40
N SER A 28 -10.83 -0.39 -2.57
CA SER A 28 -12.11 0.03 -3.16
C SER A 28 -13.03 -1.16 -3.50
N SER A 29 -12.44 -2.30 -3.85
CA SER A 29 -13.20 -3.50 -4.17
C SER A 29 -13.67 -4.27 -2.92
N GLY A 30 -13.07 -4.00 -1.75
CA GLY A 30 -13.28 -4.76 -0.51
C GLY A 30 -12.86 -6.24 -0.61
N LYS A 31 -12.14 -6.61 -1.67
CA LYS A 31 -11.69 -7.98 -1.94
C LYS A 31 -10.23 -7.98 -2.40
N MET A 32 -9.51 -9.05 -2.07
CA MET A 32 -8.14 -9.26 -2.54
C MET A 32 -8.01 -10.68 -3.06
N SER A 33 -7.80 -10.80 -4.37
CA SER A 33 -7.50 -12.10 -4.99
C SER A 33 -6.01 -12.44 -4.84
N ARG A 34 -5.66 -13.71 -5.04
CA ARG A 34 -4.27 -14.15 -5.16
C ARG A 34 -3.51 -13.40 -6.29
N GLN A 35 -4.21 -13.00 -7.35
CA GLN A 35 -3.61 -12.19 -8.42
C GLN A 35 -3.29 -10.77 -7.94
N ASP A 36 -4.19 -10.12 -7.19
CA ASP A 36 -3.93 -8.79 -6.64
C ASP A 36 -2.78 -8.83 -5.61
N HIS A 37 -2.71 -9.88 -4.80
CA HIS A 37 -1.58 -10.12 -3.88
C HIS A 37 -0.25 -10.24 -4.61
N ASN A 38 -0.19 -11.05 -5.67
CA ASN A 38 1.02 -11.25 -6.45
C ASN A 38 1.45 -9.95 -7.16
N LEU A 39 0.48 -9.21 -7.72
CA LEU A 39 0.74 -7.93 -8.35
C LEU A 39 1.32 -6.92 -7.35
N LEU A 40 0.70 -6.77 -6.18
CA LEU A 40 1.17 -5.89 -5.12
C LEU A 40 2.59 -6.25 -4.69
N THR A 41 2.82 -7.53 -4.37
CA THR A 41 4.13 -8.03 -3.90
C THR A 41 5.22 -7.85 -4.95
N SER A 42 4.96 -8.21 -6.21
CA SER A 42 5.94 -8.04 -7.30
C SER A 42 6.30 -6.57 -7.54
N THR A 43 5.32 -5.66 -7.41
CA THR A 43 5.53 -4.22 -7.61
C THR A 43 6.40 -3.62 -6.50
N ILE A 44 6.18 -4.04 -5.25
CA ILE A 44 6.99 -3.61 -4.10
C ILE A 44 8.42 -4.13 -4.23
N LEU A 45 8.59 -5.42 -4.57
CA LEU A 45 9.92 -6.04 -4.64
C LEU A 45 10.75 -5.57 -5.84
N ALA A 46 10.13 -5.07 -6.90
CA ALA A 46 10.83 -4.56 -8.08
C ALA A 46 11.72 -3.34 -7.77
N ASN A 47 11.43 -2.59 -6.70
CA ASN A 47 12.14 -1.36 -6.35
C ASN A 47 13.30 -1.58 -5.37
N GLY A 48 13.59 -2.83 -5.01
CA GLY A 48 14.65 -3.21 -4.08
C GLY A 48 14.24 -2.98 -2.62
N ASP A 49 14.41 -1.75 -2.14
CA ASP A 49 14.13 -1.40 -0.75
C ASP A 49 12.68 -0.92 -0.58
N ILE A 50 12.01 -1.44 0.44
CA ILE A 50 10.67 -0.99 0.82
C ILE A 50 10.79 0.37 1.50
N THR A 51 10.31 1.41 0.81
CA THR A 51 10.23 2.76 1.36
C THR A 51 9.22 2.85 2.50
N GLU A 52 9.34 3.89 3.32
CA GLU A 52 8.36 4.14 4.39
C GLU A 52 6.95 4.43 3.83
N GLY A 53 6.86 5.01 2.62
CA GLY A 53 5.59 5.20 1.92
C GLY A 53 4.93 3.87 1.54
N GLU A 54 5.68 2.97 0.92
CA GLU A 54 5.21 1.62 0.57
C GLU A 54 4.83 0.82 1.82
N ARG A 55 5.62 0.90 2.90
CA ARG A 55 5.30 0.25 4.18
C ARG A 55 3.96 0.72 4.74
N ARG A 56 3.67 2.03 4.71
CA ARG A 56 2.36 2.56 5.15
C ARG A 56 1.21 2.02 4.29
N LEU A 57 1.42 1.92 2.97
CA LEU A 57 0.41 1.37 2.05
C LEU A 57 0.15 -0.13 2.31
N ILE A 58 1.20 -0.91 2.57
CA ILE A 58 1.09 -2.33 2.94
C ILE A 58 0.33 -2.48 4.27
N ASN A 59 0.70 -1.71 5.29
CA ASN A 59 0.03 -1.76 6.59
C ASN A 59 -1.46 -1.42 6.47
N ARG A 60 -1.83 -0.47 5.61
CA ARG A 60 -3.23 -0.14 5.36
C ARG A 60 -4.04 -1.33 4.82
N VAL A 61 -3.43 -2.17 3.97
CA VAL A 61 -4.06 -3.41 3.49
C VAL A 61 -4.29 -4.37 4.66
N PHE A 62 -3.27 -4.58 5.51
CA PHE A 62 -3.40 -5.44 6.69
C PHE A 62 -4.45 -4.95 7.68
N ASP A 63 -4.55 -3.64 7.90
CA ASP A 63 -5.58 -3.04 8.76
C ASP A 63 -7.00 -3.37 8.24
N HIS A 64 -7.21 -3.32 6.92
CA HIS A 64 -8.53 -3.64 6.35
C HIS A 64 -8.83 -5.15 6.41
N ILE A 65 -7.81 -6.01 6.34
CA ILE A 65 -7.97 -7.45 6.56
C ILE A 65 -8.37 -7.69 8.02
N GLN A 66 -7.64 -7.09 8.97
CA GLN A 66 -7.86 -7.29 10.41
C GLN A 66 -9.22 -6.76 10.88
N THR A 67 -9.69 -5.66 10.29
CA THR A 67 -11.01 -5.07 10.59
C THR A 67 -12.15 -5.76 9.82
N GLY A 68 -11.85 -6.73 8.96
CA GLY A 68 -12.85 -7.45 8.15
C GLY A 68 -13.44 -6.64 6.98
N GLN A 69 -12.86 -5.47 6.68
CA GLN A 69 -13.25 -4.61 5.56
C GLN A 69 -12.71 -5.12 4.22
N LEU A 70 -11.69 -5.98 4.24
CA LEU A 70 -11.10 -6.62 3.06
C LEU A 70 -11.21 -8.15 3.17
N LYS A 71 -11.90 -8.77 2.21
CA LYS A 71 -12.03 -10.24 2.11
C LYS A 71 -10.96 -10.83 1.20
N LEU A 72 -10.24 -11.84 1.68
CA LEU A 72 -9.31 -12.61 0.86
C LEU A 72 -10.09 -13.65 0.05
N LEU A 73 -9.85 -13.69 -1.26
CA LEU A 73 -10.44 -14.66 -2.17
C LEU A 73 -9.40 -15.70 -2.56
N ASP A 74 -9.79 -16.98 -2.54
CA ASP A 74 -8.98 -18.10 -3.06
C ASP A 74 -7.57 -18.18 -2.43
N TRP A 75 -7.51 -18.02 -1.11
CA TRP A 75 -6.28 -17.99 -0.32
C TRP A 75 -5.76 -19.40 0.02
#